data_AF-A0A383AS68-F1
#
_entry.id   AF-A0A383AS68-F1
#
_cell.length_a   1.000
_cell.length_b   1.000
_cell.length_c   1.000
_cell.angle_alpha   90.00
_cell.angle_beta   90.00
_cell.angle_gamma   90.00
#
_symmetry.space_group_name_H-M   'P 1'
#
loop_
_entity.id
_entity.type
_entity.pdbx_description
1 polymer ?
#
loop_
_entity_poly.entity_id
_entity_poly.type
_entity_poly.pdbx_seq_one_letter_code
_entity_poly.pdbx_strand_id
1 'polypeptide(L)'
;MDITEYSRVAILVDENTKRDCLNKLPKADSSIIIEIKSGEENKKISTCNFIWQKLTNHNFDRNSLLINLGGGIIGDIGGFCASTYKRGIDFIQIPTTLLAMVDASIGGKLGIDFSGLKNQIGLFTNPKSVLIYPNFLETLPLNQLKSGFA
;
A
#
# COMPACT_ATOMS: atom_id res chain seq x y z
N MET A 1 -10.95 2.72 13.44
CA MET A 1 -9.85 3.70 13.49
C MET A 1 -10.40 5.00 12.98
N ASP A 2 -10.28 6.07 13.76
CA ASP A 2 -10.75 7.38 13.32
C ASP A 2 -9.67 8.02 12.43
N ILE A 3 -9.94 8.13 11.14
CA ILE A 3 -9.01 8.75 10.19
C ILE A 3 -9.18 10.28 10.13
N THR A 4 -10.15 10.84 10.86
CA THR A 4 -10.43 12.29 10.86
C THR A 4 -9.39 13.11 11.63
N GLU A 5 -8.57 12.45 12.46
CA GLU A 5 -7.45 13.08 13.18
C GLU A 5 -6.25 13.41 12.26
N TYR A 6 -6.19 12.82 11.07
CA TYR A 6 -5.13 13.08 10.10
C TYR A 6 -5.41 14.33 9.27
N SER A 7 -4.38 15.13 9.03
CA SER A 7 -4.47 16.35 8.21
C SER A 7 -4.81 16.05 6.74
N ARG A 8 -4.30 14.93 6.23
CA ARG A 8 -4.50 14.42 4.87
C ARG A 8 -4.47 12.90 4.87
N VAL A 9 -5.31 12.31 4.02
CA VAL A 9 -5.36 10.86 3.80
C VAL A 9 -5.20 10.58 2.31
N ALA A 10 -4.29 9.67 1.96
CA ALA A 10 -4.18 9.11 0.62
C ALA A 10 -4.48 7.61 0.66
N ILE A 11 -5.04 7.09 -0.44
CA ILE A 11 -5.20 5.66 -0.67
C ILE A 11 -4.35 5.28 -1.88
N LEU A 12 -3.33 4.45 -1.66
CA LEU A 12 -2.50 3.86 -2.70
C LEU A 12 -3.16 2.58 -3.20
N VAL A 13 -3.32 2.48 -4.52
CA VAL A 13 -3.94 1.35 -5.22
C VAL A 13 -3.20 1.04 -6.53
N ASP A 14 -3.35 -0.18 -7.02
CA ASP A 14 -3.17 -0.51 -8.43
C ASP A 14 -4.50 -0.49 -9.21
N GLU A 15 -4.44 -0.67 -10.53
CA GLU A 15 -5.62 -0.64 -11.41
C GLU A 15 -6.66 -1.73 -11.09
N ASN A 16 -6.25 -2.92 -10.64
CA ASN A 16 -7.16 -4.01 -10.28
C ASN A 16 -7.80 -3.72 -8.93
N THR A 17 -6.99 -3.34 -7.95
CA THR A 17 -7.48 -3.04 -6.61
C THR A 17 -8.42 -1.83 -6.60
N LYS A 18 -8.13 -0.80 -7.43
CA LYS A 18 -9.02 0.33 -7.64
C LYS A 18 -10.38 -0.10 -8.19
N ARG A 19 -10.40 -1.00 -9.18
CA ARG A 19 -11.62 -1.49 -9.82
C ARG A 19 -12.47 -2.34 -8.86
N ASP A 20 -11.82 -3.25 -8.13
CA ASP A 20 -12.51 -4.37 -7.47
C ASP A 20 -12.69 -4.19 -5.95
N CYS A 21 -11.89 -3.32 -5.33
CA CYS A 21 -11.82 -3.20 -3.86
C CYS A 21 -12.14 -1.79 -3.34
N LEU A 22 -11.75 -0.72 -4.04
CA LEU A 22 -11.86 0.65 -3.54
C LEU A 22 -13.29 1.05 -3.19
N ASN A 23 -14.27 0.61 -3.98
CA ASN A 23 -15.70 0.88 -3.76
C ASN A 23 -16.30 0.15 -2.55
N LYS A 24 -15.61 -0.86 -2.00
CA LYS A 24 -16.02 -1.57 -0.79
C LYS A 24 -15.53 -0.89 0.49
N LEU A 25 -14.63 0.09 0.39
CA LEU A 25 -14.23 0.89 1.55
C LEU A 25 -15.34 1.89 1.91
N PRO A 26 -15.47 2.26 3.20
CA PRO A 26 -16.30 3.39 3.60
C PRO A 26 -15.87 4.62 2.80
N LYS A 27 -16.84 5.44 2.36
CA LYS A 27 -16.54 6.68 1.64
C LYS A 27 -15.65 7.57 2.51
N ALA A 28 -14.38 7.67 2.12
CA ALA A 28 -13.45 8.65 2.65
C ALA A 28 -13.49 9.86 1.71
N ASP A 29 -14.53 10.69 1.87
CA ASP A 29 -14.90 11.79 0.95
C ASP A 29 -13.79 12.85 0.75
N SER A 30 -12.73 12.83 1.57
CA SER A 30 -11.55 13.72 1.48
C SER A 30 -10.25 13.03 1.06
N SER A 31 -10.28 11.72 0.78
CA SER A 31 -9.06 10.96 0.47
C SER A 31 -8.58 11.16 -0.97
N ILE A 32 -7.25 11.26 -1.13
CA ILE A 32 -6.62 11.35 -2.45
C ILE A 32 -6.25 9.94 -2.93
N ILE A 33 -6.69 9.58 -4.13
CA ILE A 33 -6.33 8.30 -4.73
C ILE A 33 -5.00 8.44 -5.48
N ILE A 34 -4.02 7.64 -5.09
CA ILE A 34 -2.74 7.49 -5.80
C ILE A 34 -2.77 6.13 -6.48
N GLU A 35 -2.83 6.14 -7.80
CA GLU A 35 -2.85 4.91 -8.61
C GLU A 35 -1.47 4.66 -9.22
N ILE A 36 -0.95 3.45 -9.03
CA ILE A 36 0.25 2.94 -9.69
C ILE A 36 -0.09 1.72 -10.54
N LYS A 37 0.86 1.24 -11.36
CA LYS A 37 0.65 0.01 -12.13
C LYS A 37 0.89 -1.22 -11.25
N SER A 38 0.07 -2.25 -11.40
CA SER A 38 0.29 -3.56 -10.81
C SER A 38 1.53 -4.25 -11.41
N GLY A 39 2.07 -5.26 -10.71
CA GLY A 39 3.21 -6.05 -11.19
C GLY A 39 4.53 -5.75 -10.48
N GLU A 40 5.37 -6.77 -10.34
CA GLU A 40 6.66 -6.71 -9.63
C GLU A 40 7.64 -5.75 -10.32
N GLU A 41 7.55 -5.58 -11.63
CA GLU A 41 8.37 -4.64 -12.39
C GLU A 41 8.17 -3.17 -12.00
N ASN A 42 7.09 -2.89 -11.25
CA ASN A 42 6.80 -1.58 -10.69
C ASN A 42 7.32 -1.42 -9.26
N LYS A 43 7.93 -2.45 -8.67
CA LYS A 43 8.56 -2.43 -7.35
C LYS A 43 9.96 -1.81 -7.40
N LYS A 44 10.03 -0.54 -7.79
CA LYS A 44 11.29 0.20 -8.06
C LYS A 44 11.23 1.64 -7.58
N ILE A 45 12.40 2.27 -7.46
CA ILE A 45 12.53 3.63 -6.93
C ILE A 45 11.76 4.68 -7.75
N SER A 46 11.57 4.47 -9.06
CA SER A 46 10.81 5.42 -9.88
C SER A 46 9.33 5.45 -9.52
N THR A 47 8.75 4.34 -9.06
CA THR A 47 7.39 4.29 -8.53
C THR A 47 7.31 5.04 -7.19
N CYS A 48 8.33 4.90 -6.32
CA CYS A 48 8.40 5.68 -5.08
C CYS A 48 8.48 7.19 -5.37
N ASN A 49 9.30 7.60 -6.34
CA ASN A 49 9.40 9.00 -6.77
C ASN A 49 8.04 9.55 -7.20
N PHE A 50 7.24 8.78 -7.95
CA PHE A 50 5.90 9.18 -8.33
C PHE A 50 4.97 9.34 -7.12
N ILE A 51 4.99 8.40 -6.17
CA ILE A 51 4.18 8.47 -4.95
C ILE A 51 4.57 9.70 -4.12
N TRP A 52 5.86 9.93 -3.88
CA TRP A 52 6.33 11.10 -3.13
C TRP A 52 5.99 12.43 -3.81
N GLN A 53 6.02 12.48 -5.15
CA GLN A 53 5.56 13.65 -5.90
C GLN A 53 4.07 13.90 -5.67
N LYS A 54 3.22 12.86 -5.71
CA LYS A 54 1.79 12.99 -5.42
C LYS A 54 1.55 13.48 -4.00
N LEU A 55 2.18 12.87 -2.99
CA LEU A 55 2.07 13.31 -1.60
C LEU A 55 2.48 14.78 -1.44
N THR A 56 3.59 15.19 -2.07
CA THR A 56 4.09 16.57 -2.00
C THR A 56 3.17 17.57 -2.68
N ASN A 57 2.71 17.28 -3.90
CA ASN A 57 1.83 18.17 -4.67
C ASN A 57 0.47 18.37 -3.98
N HIS A 58 0.06 17.41 -3.16
CA HIS A 58 -1.17 17.49 -2.37
C HIS A 58 -0.95 17.99 -0.94
N ASN A 59 0.24 18.52 -0.62
CA ASN A 59 0.58 19.11 0.68
C ASN A 59 0.41 18.14 1.85
N PHE A 60 0.77 16.86 1.69
CA PHE A 60 0.88 15.94 2.82
C PHE A 60 1.95 16.45 3.79
N ASP A 61 1.67 16.38 5.09
CA ASP A 61 2.55 16.78 6.18
C ASP A 61 2.96 15.57 7.04
N ARG A 62 3.51 15.81 8.23
CA ARG A 62 3.94 14.74 9.14
C ARG A 62 2.77 14.04 9.84
N ASN A 63 1.61 14.69 9.95
CA ASN A 63 0.38 14.13 10.52
C ASN A 63 -0.58 13.65 9.43
N SER A 64 -0.03 13.10 8.34
CA SER A 64 -0.79 12.55 7.24
C SER A 64 -0.77 11.01 7.27
N LEU A 65 -1.74 10.41 6.60
CA LEU A 65 -1.93 8.96 6.54
C LEU A 65 -1.86 8.46 5.09
N LEU A 66 -1.08 7.39 4.86
CA LEU A 66 -1.12 6.62 3.63
C LEU A 66 -1.78 5.25 3.86
N ILE A 67 -2.93 5.03 3.24
CA ILE A 67 -3.64 3.74 3.26
C ILE A 67 -3.17 2.94 2.05
N ASN A 68 -2.56 1.79 2.30
CA ASN A 68 -2.11 0.87 1.26
C ASN A 68 -3.21 -0.18 1.03
N LEU A 69 -4.03 0.02 0.00
CA LEU A 69 -5.08 -0.92 -0.39
C LEU A 69 -4.57 -1.75 -1.56
N GLY A 70 -4.19 -3.00 -1.32
CA GLY A 70 -3.63 -3.86 -2.36
C GLY A 70 -2.97 -5.13 -1.85
N GLY A 71 -2.28 -5.84 -2.75
CA GLY A 71 -1.44 -6.99 -2.40
C GLY A 71 -0.09 -6.59 -1.81
N GLY A 72 0.81 -7.56 -1.67
CA GLY A 72 2.13 -7.37 -1.03
C GLY A 72 2.98 -6.26 -1.69
N ILE A 73 2.92 -6.12 -3.02
CA ILE A 73 3.66 -5.07 -3.75
C ILE A 73 3.20 -3.67 -3.33
N ILE A 74 1.87 -3.44 -3.27
CA ILE A 74 1.31 -2.17 -2.82
C ILE A 74 1.68 -1.90 -1.36
N GLY A 75 1.61 -2.93 -0.52
CA GLY A 75 2.00 -2.82 0.89
C GLY A 75 3.46 -2.46 1.10
N ASP A 76 4.36 -3.11 0.36
CA ASP A 76 5.82 -2.90 0.46
C ASP A 76 6.21 -1.51 -0.02
N ILE A 77 5.79 -1.13 -1.24
CA ILE A 77 6.12 0.17 -1.84
C ILE A 77 5.47 1.29 -1.03
N GLY A 78 4.18 1.13 -0.69
CA GLY A 78 3.41 2.13 0.02
C GLY A 78 3.97 2.37 1.43
N GLY A 79 4.22 1.30 2.18
CA GLY A 79 4.86 1.42 3.49
C GLY A 79 6.26 2.02 3.38
N PHE A 80 7.09 1.58 2.44
CA PHE A 80 8.43 2.16 2.22
C PHE A 80 8.35 3.67 1.92
N CYS A 81 7.39 4.08 1.08
CA CYS A 81 7.17 5.48 0.75
C CYS A 81 6.72 6.28 1.97
N ALA A 82 5.78 5.76 2.76
CA ALA A 82 5.31 6.40 3.99
C ALA A 82 6.42 6.55 5.02
N SER A 83 7.23 5.51 5.23
CA SER A 83 8.32 5.50 6.22
C SER A 83 9.46 6.46 5.85
N THR A 84 9.68 6.70 4.56
CA THR A 84 10.74 7.63 4.09
C THR A 84 10.25 9.05 3.88
N TYR A 85 8.96 9.26 3.58
CA TYR A 85 8.39 10.57 3.33
C TYR A 85 8.38 11.43 4.61
N LYS A 86 8.97 12.63 4.55
CA LYS A 86 9.12 13.53 5.72
C LYS A 86 9.72 12.87 6.97
N ARG A 87 10.55 11.83 6.77
CA ARG A 87 11.15 10.96 7.81
C ARG A 87 10.13 10.08 8.55
N GLY A 88 9.02 9.77 7.91
CA GLY A 88 7.96 8.91 8.44
C GLY A 88 6.65 9.68 8.53
N ILE A 89 5.64 9.17 7.85
CA ILE A 89 4.23 9.41 8.09
C ILE A 89 3.54 8.10 8.44
N ASP A 90 2.33 8.18 8.98
CA ASP A 90 1.59 6.98 9.33
C ASP A 90 1.09 6.25 8.08
N PHE A 91 1.02 4.93 8.18
CA PHE A 91 0.40 4.10 7.16
C PHE A 91 -0.37 2.93 7.75
N ILE A 92 -1.36 2.48 6.98
CA ILE A 92 -2.21 1.32 7.29
C ILE A 92 -2.16 0.37 6.11
N GLN A 93 -2.12 -0.93 6.40
CA GLN A 93 -2.23 -1.98 5.38
C GLN A 93 -3.68 -2.47 5.31
N ILE A 94 -4.25 -2.49 4.11
CA ILE A 94 -5.53 -3.16 3.82
C ILE A 94 -5.25 -4.21 2.74
N PRO A 95 -4.77 -5.41 3.13
CA PRO A 95 -4.38 -6.45 2.18
C PRO A 95 -5.58 -6.97 1.38
N THR A 96 -5.42 -7.08 0.05
CA THR A 96 -6.45 -7.58 -0.88
C THR A 96 -6.14 -8.94 -1.50
N THR A 97 -4.95 -9.48 -1.24
CA THR A 97 -4.56 -10.84 -1.66
C THR A 97 -4.35 -11.75 -0.46
N LEU A 98 -4.57 -13.06 -0.64
CA LEU A 98 -4.38 -14.02 0.44
C LEU A 98 -2.95 -14.00 0.99
N LEU A 99 -1.95 -13.99 0.10
CA LEU A 99 -0.54 -13.89 0.48
C LEU A 99 -0.25 -12.62 1.33
N ALA A 100 -0.87 -11.48 0.98
CA ALA A 100 -0.71 -10.27 1.75
C ALA A 100 -1.38 -10.36 3.13
N MET A 101 -2.54 -11.02 3.23
CA MET A 101 -3.28 -11.19 4.49
C MET A 101 -2.53 -12.07 5.49
N VAL A 102 -1.77 -13.06 5.02
CA VAL A 102 -1.12 -14.07 5.89
C VAL A 102 0.38 -13.87 6.07
N ASP A 103 1.04 -13.09 5.20
CA ASP A 103 2.51 -12.90 5.25
C ASP A 103 2.90 -11.44 4.98
N ALA A 104 2.70 -10.94 3.75
CA ALA A 104 3.38 -9.70 3.32
C ALA A 104 2.99 -8.43 4.11
N SER A 105 1.80 -8.38 4.70
CA SER A 105 1.39 -7.23 5.53
C SER A 105 1.87 -7.31 6.99
N ILE A 106 2.51 -8.42 7.38
CA ILE A 106 2.92 -8.74 8.75
C ILE A 106 4.45 -8.64 8.87
N GLY A 107 4.94 -8.05 9.96
CA GLY A 107 6.37 -7.98 10.27
C GLY A 107 7.11 -6.75 9.73
N GLY A 108 6.40 -5.82 9.08
CA GLY A 108 6.92 -4.49 8.76
C GLY A 108 8.11 -4.47 7.80
N LYS A 109 8.32 -5.54 7.04
CA LYS A 109 9.36 -5.62 6.00
C LYS A 109 8.87 -4.86 4.79
N LEU A 110 9.49 -3.72 4.52
CA LEU A 110 9.11 -2.84 3.42
C LEU A 110 10.31 -2.70 2.49
N GLY A 111 10.08 -2.61 1.19
CA GLY A 111 11.19 -2.42 0.28
C GLY A 111 10.85 -2.40 -1.19
N ILE A 112 11.90 -2.14 -1.96
CA ILE A 112 11.90 -2.10 -3.41
C ILE A 112 13.06 -2.90 -3.99
N ASP A 113 12.91 -3.27 -5.24
CA ASP A 113 13.94 -3.94 -6.01
C ASP A 113 14.95 -2.91 -6.53
N PHE A 114 16.21 -3.33 -6.60
CA PHE A 114 17.30 -2.49 -7.09
C PHE A 114 18.23 -3.30 -7.97
N SER A 115 18.49 -2.83 -9.19
CA SER A 115 19.40 -3.46 -10.15
C SER A 115 19.12 -4.96 -10.39
N GLY A 116 17.85 -5.34 -10.45
CA GLY A 116 17.42 -6.74 -10.66
C GLY A 116 17.42 -7.62 -9.41
N LEU A 117 17.85 -7.10 -8.26
CA LEU A 117 17.82 -7.80 -6.98
C LEU A 117 16.54 -7.45 -6.22
N LYS A 118 15.85 -8.49 -5.74
CA LYS A 118 14.58 -8.35 -5.03
C LYS A 118 14.76 -7.79 -3.63
N ASN A 119 13.90 -6.86 -3.20
CA ASN A 119 13.84 -6.32 -1.84
C ASN A 119 15.18 -5.78 -1.31
N GLN A 120 16.06 -5.31 -2.18
CA GLN A 120 17.43 -4.95 -1.82
C GLN A 120 17.52 -3.64 -1.02
N ILE A 121 16.56 -2.73 -1.21
CA ILE A 121 16.49 -1.45 -0.49
C ILE A 121 15.18 -1.43 0.28
N GLY A 122 15.26 -1.30 1.60
CA GLY A 122 14.10 -1.45 2.45
C GLY A 122 14.28 -0.94 3.87
N LEU A 123 13.22 -1.10 4.65
CA LEU A 123 13.11 -0.68 6.04
C LEU A 123 12.34 -1.74 6.82
N PHE A 124 12.55 -1.76 8.14
CA PHE A 124 11.68 -2.44 9.08
C PHE A 124 10.83 -1.38 9.78
N THR A 125 9.55 -1.27 9.43
CA THR A 125 8.61 -0.34 10.06
C THR A 125 7.22 -0.95 10.08
N ASN A 126 6.61 -0.99 11.26
CA ASN A 126 5.27 -1.55 11.42
C ASN A 126 4.20 -0.54 10.98
N PRO A 127 3.12 -1.00 10.32
CA PRO A 127 1.96 -0.17 10.08
C PRO A 127 1.29 0.20 11.41
N LYS A 128 0.48 1.26 11.41
CA LYS A 128 -0.41 1.57 12.53
C LYS A 128 -1.47 0.50 12.73
N SER A 129 -1.93 -0.11 11.65
CA SER A 129 -2.89 -1.21 11.69
C SER A 129 -2.84 -2.02 10.39
N VAL A 130 -3.29 -3.27 10.48
CA VAL A 130 -3.55 -4.17 9.35
C VAL A 130 -5.04 -4.53 9.40
N LEU A 131 -5.80 -4.16 8.38
CA LEU A 131 -7.24 -4.36 8.32
C LEU A 131 -7.58 -5.44 7.28
N ILE A 132 -7.98 -6.62 7.77
CA ILE A 132 -8.29 -7.77 6.91
C ILE A 132 -9.78 -7.77 6.57
N TYR A 133 -10.09 -7.82 5.28
CA TYR A 133 -11.45 -8.01 4.78
C TYR A 133 -11.50 -9.16 3.76
N PRO A 134 -11.91 -10.37 4.18
CA PRO A 134 -11.83 -11.58 3.35
C PRO A 134 -12.61 -11.51 2.02
N ASN A 135 -13.68 -10.71 1.94
CA ASN A 135 -14.49 -10.57 0.72
C ASN A 135 -13.75 -9.88 -0.45
N PHE A 136 -12.51 -9.40 -0.25
CA PHE A 136 -11.62 -9.03 -1.36
C PHE A 136 -11.11 -10.26 -2.13
N LEU A 137 -11.06 -11.43 -1.51
CA LEU A 137 -10.59 -12.66 -2.15
C LEU A 137 -11.56 -13.17 -3.22
N GLU A 138 -12.85 -12.80 -3.15
CA GLU A 138 -13.87 -13.17 -4.15
C GLU A 138 -13.58 -12.62 -5.55
N THR A 139 -12.83 -11.51 -5.64
CA THR A 139 -12.46 -10.89 -6.92
C THR A 139 -11.08 -11.34 -7.42
N LEU A 140 -10.38 -12.17 -6.64
CA LEU A 140 -8.99 -12.51 -6.91
C LEU A 140 -8.88 -13.65 -7.95
N PRO A 141 -8.03 -13.52 -8.99
CA PRO A 141 -7.75 -14.61 -9.91
C PRO A 141 -7.26 -15.88 -9.18
N LEU A 142 -7.66 -17.06 -9.65
CA LEU A 142 -7.37 -18.33 -8.98
C LEU A 142 -5.87 -18.59 -8.76
N ASN A 143 -5.01 -18.15 -9.69
CA ASN A 143 -3.55 -18.25 -9.55
C ASN A 143 -3.01 -17.39 -8.40
N GLN A 144 -3.57 -16.18 -8.21
CA GLN A 144 -3.22 -15.28 -7.10
C GLN A 144 -3.81 -15.76 -5.76
N LEU A 145 -4.93 -16.48 -5.79
CA LEU A 145 -5.44 -17.14 -4.59
C LEU A 145 -4.51 -18.31 -4.19
N LYS A 146 -4.11 -19.15 -5.16
CA LYS A 146 -3.20 -20.28 -4.93
C LYS A 146 -1.83 -19.85 -4.40
N SER A 147 -1.28 -18.73 -4.86
CA SER A 147 0.00 -18.23 -4.36
C SER A 147 -0.03 -17.87 -2.87
N GLY A 148 -1.20 -17.60 -2.29
CA GLY A 148 -1.35 -17.35 -0.86
C GLY A 148 -1.49 -18.60 0.01
N PHE A 149 -1.65 -19.79 -0.59
CA PHE A 149 -1.62 -21.08 0.13
C PHE A 149 -0.23 -21.72 0.16
N ALA A 150 0.71 -21.19 -0.63
CA ALA A 150 2.05 -21.73 -0.83
C ALA A 150 2.99 -21.40 0.33
#